data_AF-A0A1W9I512-F1
#
_entry.id   AF-A0A1W9I512-F1
#
_cell.length_a   1.000
_cell.length_b   1.000
_cell.length_c   1.000
_cell.angle_alpha   90.00
_cell.angle_beta   90.00
_cell.angle_gamma   90.00
#
_symmetry.space_group_name_H-M   'P 1'
#
loop_
_entity.id
_entity.type
_entity.pdbx_description
1 polymer ?
#
loop_
_entity_poly.entity_id
_entity_poly.type
_entity_poly.pdbx_seq_one_letter_code
_entity_poly.pdbx_strand_id
1 'polypeptide(L)'
;MRRDILGNATTISSPQAALAWDETTEAMLAHAKRTPEALAIVLAEDPHFAQAYALKGLMVLTLARSEMTQFARQCLAQAEAAAKIQPPNARESSYIDALRHWLDGNIILAVDCLESIASLYPLDAMAIKLAHAIRFMIGDLKGMLHGIDKAASHFTDDTPFAGYIFGCRAFALEENGRYREAETTGRQAVALAPRDAWGLHAVAHVLEMNGRAEEGYAWLGGAAHYEHCNNFGYHIHWHRALFALELGRVNEVLALHDGAIRRDHTDDFRDVANGASILQRLELEGVDVGDRWSELADIASRRVNDGQLVFADLHYLLALLGGKRLDCANKLVATMLADAQSGSCYNSRVAEQTGAHIAQGLVDFAAGRYQSAARHLMRGRDLRQIMGGSHAQRDVFEQVTLEALLRSGDLDRAEKILKARLSARSRNRFASSRLGRLQSARDQSARIGALLMEALPAATHH
;
A
#
# COMPACT_ATOMS: atom_id res chain seq x y z
N MET A 1 8.82 2.00 38.92
CA MET A 1 8.43 2.15 37.51
C MET A 1 9.46 1.39 36.69
N ARG A 2 9.03 0.39 35.89
CA ARG A 2 9.96 -0.38 35.05
C ARG A 2 10.37 0.47 33.85
N ARG A 3 11.41 0.02 33.13
CA ARG A 3 11.78 0.58 31.83
C ARG A 3 11.65 -0.51 30.78
N ASP A 4 11.19 -0.15 29.60
CA ASP A 4 11.24 -1.03 28.43
C ASP A 4 12.67 -1.13 27.88
N ILE A 5 12.88 -1.98 26.88
CA ILE A 5 14.18 -2.21 26.23
C ILE A 5 14.80 -0.94 25.62
N LEU A 6 13.99 0.10 25.36
CA LEU A 6 14.40 1.40 24.84
C LEU A 6 14.67 2.42 25.97
N GLY A 7 14.59 1.97 27.23
CA GLY A 7 14.87 2.77 28.41
C GLY A 7 13.73 3.71 28.80
N ASN A 8 12.56 3.65 28.17
CA ASN A 8 11.44 4.52 28.50
C ASN A 8 10.68 3.99 29.71
N ALA A 9 10.21 4.88 30.58
CA ALA A 9 9.50 4.48 31.80
C ALA A 9 8.10 3.91 31.48
N THR A 10 7.72 2.83 32.15
CA THR A 10 6.43 2.14 31.96
C THR A 10 5.69 1.95 33.29
N THR A 11 4.36 2.02 33.24
CA THR A 11 3.50 1.67 34.37
C THR A 11 3.38 0.16 34.58
N ILE A 12 3.82 -0.66 33.63
CA ILE A 12 3.88 -2.12 33.75
C ILE A 12 4.48 -2.55 35.10
N SER A 13 3.71 -3.34 35.84
CA SER A 13 4.01 -3.86 37.16
C SER A 13 4.62 -5.28 37.10
N SER A 14 4.08 -6.13 36.23
CA SER A 14 4.52 -7.52 36.03
C SER A 14 5.84 -7.61 35.25
N PRO A 15 6.88 -8.32 35.76
CA PRO A 15 8.09 -8.60 35.00
C PRO A 15 7.81 -9.36 33.70
N GLN A 16 6.89 -10.31 33.73
CA GLN A 16 6.48 -11.11 32.57
C GLN A 16 5.81 -10.24 31.52
N ALA A 17 4.93 -9.32 31.93
CA ALA A 17 4.32 -8.35 31.03
C ALA A 17 5.36 -7.41 30.38
N ALA A 18 6.41 -7.02 31.12
CA ALA A 18 7.46 -6.17 30.57
C ALA A 18 8.27 -6.87 29.46
N LEU A 19 8.62 -8.15 29.66
CA LEU A 19 9.28 -8.96 28.63
C LEU A 19 8.36 -9.15 27.42
N ALA A 20 7.08 -9.49 27.65
CA ALA A 20 6.11 -9.62 26.58
C ALA A 20 5.88 -8.29 25.83
N TRP A 21 6.04 -7.15 26.49
CA TRP A 21 5.92 -5.83 25.88
C TRP A 21 7.10 -5.51 24.95
N ASP A 22 8.32 -5.85 25.36
CA ASP A 22 9.50 -5.75 24.51
C ASP A 22 9.38 -6.68 23.29
N GLU A 23 8.90 -7.91 23.50
CA GLU A 23 8.60 -8.86 22.41
C GLU A 23 7.50 -8.35 21.48
N THR A 24 6.45 -7.74 22.01
CA THR A 24 5.37 -7.12 21.22
C THR A 24 5.93 -6.01 20.34
N THR A 25 6.81 -5.18 20.89
CA THR A 25 7.46 -4.07 20.17
C THR A 25 8.29 -4.60 19.01
N GLU A 26 9.20 -5.55 19.25
CA GLU A 26 10.01 -6.15 18.19
C GLU A 26 9.14 -6.86 17.14
N ALA A 27 8.16 -7.65 17.59
CA ALA A 27 7.27 -8.39 16.70
C ALA A 27 6.49 -7.44 15.77
N MET A 28 5.97 -6.34 16.30
CA MET A 28 5.30 -5.31 15.52
C MET A 28 6.24 -4.66 14.50
N LEU A 29 7.44 -4.27 14.93
CA LEU A 29 8.44 -3.66 14.05
C LEU A 29 8.83 -4.58 12.88
N ALA A 30 8.94 -5.89 13.15
CA ALA A 30 9.27 -6.94 12.20
C ALA A 30 8.08 -7.47 11.37
N HIS A 31 6.87 -6.91 11.55
CA HIS A 31 5.63 -7.42 10.96
C HIS A 31 5.35 -8.89 11.28
N ALA A 32 5.76 -9.39 12.44
CA ALA A 32 5.72 -10.81 12.75
C ALA A 32 4.29 -11.33 13.02
N LYS A 33 4.01 -12.57 12.58
CA LYS A 33 2.74 -13.29 12.86
C LYS A 33 2.41 -13.32 14.34
N ARG A 34 3.44 -13.47 15.19
CA ARG A 34 3.34 -13.61 16.66
C ARG A 34 2.90 -12.35 17.43
N THR A 35 2.72 -11.22 16.74
CA THR A 35 2.46 -9.92 17.41
C THR A 35 1.17 -9.95 18.25
N PRO A 36 0.04 -10.48 17.76
CA PRO A 36 -1.19 -10.57 18.56
C PRO A 36 -1.03 -11.45 19.80
N GLU A 37 -0.30 -12.56 19.70
CA GLU A 37 -0.04 -13.47 20.81
C GLU A 37 0.83 -12.81 21.88
N ALA A 38 1.90 -12.12 21.49
CA ALA A 38 2.76 -11.37 22.42
C ALA A 38 1.97 -10.29 23.17
N LEU A 39 1.13 -9.52 22.46
CA LEU A 39 0.29 -8.49 23.07
C LEU A 39 -0.78 -9.09 23.99
N ALA A 40 -1.30 -10.27 23.66
CA ALA A 40 -2.26 -10.97 24.52
C ALA A 40 -1.63 -11.40 25.86
N ILE A 41 -0.35 -11.81 25.86
CA ILE A 41 0.39 -12.12 27.08
C ILE A 41 0.54 -10.86 27.95
N VAL A 42 0.87 -9.71 27.36
CA VAL A 42 0.93 -8.43 28.10
C VAL A 42 -0.38 -8.14 28.82
N LEU A 43 -1.51 -8.27 28.12
CA LEU A 43 -2.83 -7.99 28.67
C LEU A 43 -3.29 -9.02 29.71
N ALA A 44 -2.81 -10.25 29.65
CA ALA A 44 -3.10 -11.29 30.65
C ALA A 44 -2.28 -11.08 31.94
N GLU A 45 -1.01 -10.72 31.79
CA GLU A 45 -0.06 -10.53 32.89
C GLU A 45 -0.18 -9.15 33.57
N ASP A 46 -0.64 -8.13 32.84
CA ASP A 46 -0.88 -6.79 33.37
C ASP A 46 -2.17 -6.16 32.78
N PRO A 47 -3.35 -6.62 33.22
CA PRO A 47 -4.64 -6.20 32.69
C PRO A 47 -5.00 -4.73 32.97
N HIS A 48 -4.19 -4.00 33.75
CA HIS A 48 -4.35 -2.57 34.04
C HIS A 48 -3.39 -1.68 33.24
N PHE A 49 -2.56 -2.27 32.37
CA PHE A 49 -1.70 -1.52 31.48
C PHE A 49 -2.47 -0.90 30.30
N ALA A 50 -2.93 0.35 30.48
CA ALA A 50 -3.80 1.05 29.55
C ALA A 50 -3.23 1.18 28.12
N GLN A 51 -1.91 1.39 27.98
CA GLN A 51 -1.27 1.55 26.66
C GLN A 51 -1.40 0.30 25.78
N ALA A 52 -1.40 -0.91 26.35
CA ALA A 52 -1.54 -2.14 25.56
C ALA A 52 -2.92 -2.26 24.89
N TYR A 53 -4.00 -1.83 25.57
CA TYR A 53 -5.33 -1.75 24.94
C TYR A 53 -5.36 -0.68 23.84
N ALA A 54 -4.75 0.49 24.07
CA ALA A 54 -4.68 1.54 23.06
C ALA A 54 -3.92 1.09 21.80
N LEU A 55 -2.76 0.43 21.98
CA LEU A 55 -1.98 -0.17 20.90
C LEU A 55 -2.82 -1.18 20.11
N LYS A 56 -3.52 -2.08 20.80
CA LYS A 56 -4.40 -3.08 20.18
C LYS A 56 -5.47 -2.42 19.30
N GLY A 57 -6.10 -1.36 19.80
CA GLY A 57 -7.08 -0.57 19.04
C GLY A 57 -6.48 0.06 17.79
N LEU A 58 -5.31 0.71 17.91
CA LEU A 58 -4.60 1.31 16.79
C LEU A 58 -4.22 0.28 15.73
N MET A 59 -3.67 -0.88 16.13
CA MET A 59 -3.34 -1.98 15.22
C MET A 59 -4.57 -2.47 14.46
N VAL A 60 -5.70 -2.63 15.14
CA VAL A 60 -6.94 -3.10 14.51
C VAL A 60 -7.50 -2.10 13.50
N LEU A 61 -7.36 -0.79 13.74
CA LEU A 61 -7.77 0.23 12.77
C LEU A 61 -6.94 0.20 11.49
N THR A 62 -5.68 -0.26 11.53
CA THR A 62 -4.86 -0.41 10.31
C THR A 62 -5.37 -1.50 9.36
N LEU A 63 -6.27 -2.38 9.82
CA LEU A 63 -6.90 -3.39 8.97
C LEU A 63 -7.94 -2.80 8.01
N ALA A 64 -8.39 -1.57 8.21
CA ALA A 64 -9.34 -0.86 7.36
C ALA A 64 -10.62 -1.65 7.01
N ARG A 65 -11.14 -2.43 7.98
CA ARG A 65 -12.42 -3.15 7.87
C ARG A 65 -13.47 -2.47 8.73
N SER A 66 -14.68 -2.30 8.20
CA SER A 66 -15.74 -1.53 8.88
C SER A 66 -16.09 -2.09 10.26
N GLU A 67 -16.16 -3.42 10.41
CA GLU A 67 -16.49 -4.09 11.66
C GLU A 67 -15.42 -3.91 12.75
N MET A 68 -14.17 -3.63 12.35
CA MET A 68 -13.05 -3.47 13.27
C MET A 68 -13.11 -2.16 14.06
N THR A 69 -13.84 -1.16 13.57
CA THR A 69 -14.06 0.12 14.28
C THR A 69 -14.75 -0.10 15.62
N GLN A 70 -15.75 -1.00 15.69
CA GLN A 70 -16.42 -1.31 16.96
C GLN A 70 -15.47 -1.99 17.96
N PHE A 71 -14.60 -2.88 17.47
CA PHE A 71 -13.58 -3.52 18.31
C PHE A 71 -12.55 -2.51 18.83
N ALA A 72 -12.13 -1.55 18.00
CA ALA A 72 -11.26 -0.46 18.42
C ALA A 72 -11.92 0.43 19.48
N ARG A 73 -13.24 0.71 19.39
CA ARG A 73 -13.98 1.41 20.45
C ARG A 73 -14.00 0.63 21.77
N GLN A 74 -14.12 -0.70 21.72
CA GLN A 74 -14.01 -1.54 22.91
C GLN A 74 -12.61 -1.45 23.52
N CYS A 75 -11.56 -1.47 22.69
CA CYS A 75 -10.18 -1.27 23.14
C CYS A 75 -9.98 0.08 23.82
N LEU A 76 -10.55 1.17 23.28
CA LEU A 76 -10.49 2.49 23.92
C LEU A 76 -11.18 2.49 25.28
N ALA A 77 -12.39 1.91 25.38
CA ALA A 77 -13.11 1.81 26.65
C ALA A 77 -12.33 1.01 27.70
N GLN A 78 -11.66 -0.07 27.29
CA GLN A 78 -10.78 -0.86 28.16
C GLN A 78 -9.55 -0.07 28.61
N ALA A 79 -8.91 0.68 27.69
CA ALA A 79 -7.79 1.56 28.01
C ALA A 79 -8.18 2.62 29.05
N GLU A 80 -9.35 3.26 28.88
CA GLU A 80 -9.86 4.27 29.81
C GLU A 80 -10.26 3.69 31.17
N ALA A 81 -10.80 2.47 31.21
CA ALA A 81 -11.10 1.77 32.45
C ALA A 81 -9.81 1.40 33.20
N ALA A 82 -8.82 0.85 32.49
CA ALA A 82 -7.50 0.53 33.03
C ALA A 82 -6.79 1.79 33.59
N ALA A 83 -6.85 2.90 32.85
CA ALA A 83 -6.26 4.17 33.25
C ALA A 83 -6.85 4.78 34.54
N LYS A 84 -8.10 4.43 34.89
CA LYS A 84 -8.71 4.85 36.17
C LYS A 84 -8.17 4.05 37.36
N ILE A 85 -7.77 2.80 37.14
CA ILE A 85 -7.22 1.92 38.18
C ILE A 85 -5.73 2.22 38.37
N GLN A 86 -5.00 2.30 37.26
CA GLN A 86 -3.59 2.61 37.23
C GLN A 86 -3.35 3.79 36.27
N PRO A 87 -3.18 5.02 36.81
CA PRO A 87 -2.97 6.20 35.98
C PRO A 87 -1.77 6.05 35.02
N PRO A 88 -1.96 6.21 33.71
CA PRO A 88 -0.88 6.15 32.74
C PRO A 88 0.06 7.34 32.90
N ASN A 89 1.32 7.14 32.51
CA ASN A 89 2.24 8.27 32.37
C ASN A 89 1.95 9.06 31.08
N ALA A 90 2.62 10.21 30.88
CA ALA A 90 2.38 11.08 29.73
C ALA A 90 2.53 10.37 28.36
N ARG A 91 3.55 9.50 28.23
CA ARG A 91 3.77 8.69 27.01
C ARG A 91 2.60 7.76 26.73
N GLU A 92 2.19 7.03 27.76
CA GLU A 92 1.09 6.05 27.69
C GLU A 92 -0.25 6.72 27.38
N SER A 93 -0.53 7.87 27.99
CA SER A 93 -1.72 8.68 27.71
C SER A 93 -1.83 9.08 26.25
N SER A 94 -0.71 9.47 25.61
CA SER A 94 -0.71 9.87 24.20
C SER A 94 -1.12 8.74 23.24
N TYR A 95 -0.91 7.46 23.57
CA TYR A 95 -1.44 6.35 22.77
C TYR A 95 -2.98 6.26 22.87
N ILE A 96 -3.54 6.51 24.06
CA ILE A 96 -4.99 6.53 24.30
C ILE A 96 -5.62 7.70 23.51
N ASP A 97 -4.98 8.87 23.57
CA ASP A 97 -5.41 10.06 22.83
C ASP A 97 -5.33 9.83 21.31
N ALA A 98 -4.26 9.20 20.82
CA ALA A 98 -4.14 8.83 19.42
C ALA A 98 -5.30 7.92 18.96
N LEU A 99 -5.62 6.88 19.74
CA LEU A 99 -6.73 5.98 19.44
C LEU A 99 -8.07 6.73 19.43
N ARG A 100 -8.31 7.60 20.42
CA ARG A 100 -9.52 8.43 20.48
C ARG A 100 -9.65 9.34 19.26
N HIS A 101 -8.60 10.08 18.93
CA HIS A 101 -8.60 10.95 17.76
C HIS A 101 -8.87 10.20 16.46
N TRP A 102 -8.29 9.00 16.28
CA TRP A 102 -8.58 8.19 15.11
C TRP A 102 -10.05 7.76 15.08
N LEU A 103 -10.59 7.25 16.20
CA LEU A 103 -12.00 6.82 16.31
C LEU A 103 -13.02 7.96 16.11
N ASP A 104 -12.59 9.20 16.34
CA ASP A 104 -13.37 10.42 16.10
C ASP A 104 -13.18 10.97 14.66
N GLY A 105 -12.45 10.25 13.80
CA GLY A 105 -12.21 10.64 12.41
C GLY A 105 -11.07 11.65 12.20
N ASN A 106 -10.36 12.02 13.27
CA ASN A 106 -9.26 12.98 13.26
C ASN A 106 -7.90 12.28 13.11
N ILE A 107 -7.71 11.58 11.99
CA ILE A 107 -6.52 10.72 11.76
C ILE A 107 -5.21 11.52 11.85
N ILE A 108 -5.18 12.78 11.38
CA ILE A 108 -3.98 13.62 11.49
C ILE A 108 -3.63 13.92 12.95
N LEU A 109 -4.62 14.24 13.79
CA LEU A 109 -4.39 14.45 15.23
C LEU A 109 -3.90 13.17 15.91
N ALA A 110 -4.37 12.00 15.47
CA ALA A 110 -3.86 10.72 15.98
C ALA A 110 -2.37 10.54 15.68
N VAL A 111 -1.92 10.92 14.48
CA VAL A 111 -0.50 10.92 14.11
C VAL A 111 0.28 11.95 14.93
N ASP A 112 -0.25 13.16 15.09
CA ASP A 112 0.41 14.22 15.88
C ASP A 112 0.64 13.78 17.34
N CYS A 113 -0.32 13.05 17.94
CA CYS A 113 -0.13 12.43 19.24
C CYS A 113 1.05 11.46 19.26
N LEU A 114 1.18 10.56 18.27
CA LEU A 114 2.27 9.60 18.17
C LEU A 114 3.63 10.27 17.90
N GLU A 115 3.66 11.32 17.08
CA GLU A 115 4.90 12.07 16.81
C GLU A 115 5.32 12.96 17.97
N SER A 116 4.37 13.40 18.81
CA SER A 116 4.67 14.07 20.07
C SER A 116 5.42 13.14 21.04
N ILE A 117 5.05 11.85 21.05
CA ILE A 117 5.77 10.82 21.80
C ILE A 117 7.19 10.70 21.27
N ALA A 118 7.37 10.54 19.95
CA ALA A 118 8.69 10.47 19.35
C ALA A 118 9.54 11.74 19.55
N SER A 119 8.93 12.88 19.85
CA SER A 119 9.67 14.11 20.16
C SER A 119 10.13 14.20 21.62
N LEU A 120 9.34 13.64 22.55
CA LEU A 120 9.67 13.61 23.99
C LEU A 120 10.48 12.38 24.40
N TYR A 121 10.27 11.27 23.69
CA TYR A 121 10.88 9.96 23.86
C TYR A 121 11.47 9.53 22.51
N PRO A 122 12.64 10.09 22.13
CA PRO A 122 13.18 9.99 20.77
C PRO A 122 13.48 8.56 20.30
N LEU A 123 13.59 7.61 21.24
CA LEU A 123 13.83 6.21 20.94
C LEU A 123 12.55 5.34 20.97
N ASP A 124 11.35 5.90 21.14
CA ASP A 124 10.08 5.14 21.12
C ASP A 124 9.77 4.61 19.70
N ALA A 125 10.40 3.49 19.36
CA ALA A 125 10.33 2.89 18.03
C ALA A 125 8.90 2.48 17.63
N MET A 126 8.05 2.17 18.61
CA MET A 126 6.66 1.77 18.36
C MET A 126 5.79 2.96 17.98
N ALA A 127 5.92 4.09 18.68
CA ALA A 127 5.22 5.32 18.30
C ALA A 127 5.66 5.78 16.91
N ILE A 128 6.97 5.73 16.63
CA ILE A 128 7.54 6.04 15.31
C ILE A 128 6.95 5.12 14.23
N LYS A 129 6.92 3.80 14.46
CA LYS A 129 6.38 2.82 13.49
C LYS A 129 4.89 3.03 13.22
N LEU A 130 4.09 3.31 14.26
CA LEU A 130 2.67 3.60 14.12
C LEU A 130 2.44 4.89 13.33
N ALA A 131 3.11 5.98 13.68
CA ALA A 131 3.00 7.25 12.96
C ALA A 131 3.35 7.07 11.48
N HIS A 132 4.47 6.38 11.20
CA HIS A 132 4.90 6.02 9.84
C HIS A 132 3.83 5.22 9.09
N ALA A 133 3.27 4.17 9.71
CA ALA A 133 2.26 3.32 9.09
C ALA A 133 0.95 4.07 8.79
N ILE A 134 0.51 4.94 9.70
CA ILE A 134 -0.72 5.73 9.51
C ILE A 134 -0.51 6.76 8.40
N ARG A 135 0.61 7.48 8.38
CA ARG A 135 0.94 8.43 7.30
C ARG A 135 1.02 7.73 5.94
N PHE A 136 1.59 6.53 5.88
CA PHE A 136 1.56 5.70 4.68
C PHE A 136 0.14 5.34 4.25
N MET A 137 -0.70 4.87 5.18
CA MET A 137 -2.10 4.52 4.90
C MET A 137 -2.91 5.66 4.32
N ILE A 138 -2.71 6.89 4.79
CA ILE A 138 -3.41 8.08 4.28
C ILE A 138 -2.68 8.76 3.11
N GLY A 139 -1.56 8.20 2.65
CA GLY A 139 -0.82 8.73 1.51
C GLY A 139 -0.04 10.03 1.77
N ASP A 140 0.21 10.40 3.04
CA ASP A 140 0.98 11.58 3.40
C ASP A 140 2.50 11.30 3.38
N LEU A 141 3.06 11.23 2.18
CA LEU A 141 4.48 10.89 1.98
C LEU A 141 5.44 11.95 2.53
N LYS A 142 5.06 13.22 2.46
CA LYS A 142 5.90 14.32 2.92
C LYS A 142 5.96 14.34 4.44
N GLY A 143 4.81 14.19 5.11
CA GLY A 143 4.77 14.02 6.55
C GLY A 143 5.50 12.76 6.99
N MET A 144 5.33 11.64 6.26
CA MET A 144 6.02 10.38 6.56
C MET A 144 7.54 10.56 6.52
N LEU A 145 8.08 11.18 5.48
CA LEU A 145 9.52 11.46 5.39
C LEU A 145 9.99 12.44 6.47
N HIS A 146 9.25 13.52 6.72
CA HIS A 146 9.62 14.51 7.73
C HIS A 146 9.68 13.90 9.13
N GLY A 147 8.66 13.13 9.52
CA GLY A 147 8.57 12.48 10.82
C GLY A 147 9.70 11.46 11.01
N ILE A 148 9.96 10.61 10.00
CA ILE A 148 10.99 9.58 10.12
C ILE A 148 12.42 10.13 10.03
N ASP A 149 12.69 11.16 9.23
CA ASP A 149 14.03 11.80 9.19
C ASP A 149 14.37 12.43 10.54
N LYS A 150 13.38 13.09 11.19
CA LYS A 150 13.55 13.62 12.55
C LYS A 150 13.84 12.50 13.55
N ALA A 151 13.01 11.45 13.55
CA ALA A 151 13.16 10.33 14.48
C ALA A 151 14.50 9.59 14.28
N ALA A 152 14.84 9.24 13.04
CA ALA A 152 16.05 8.47 12.72
C ALA A 152 17.34 9.20 13.10
N SER A 153 17.34 10.53 13.21
CA SER A 153 18.52 11.29 13.67
C SER A 153 18.95 10.97 15.12
N HIS A 154 18.07 10.35 15.90
CA HIS A 154 18.36 9.91 17.27
C HIS A 154 18.87 8.47 17.37
N PHE A 155 18.86 7.71 16.28
CA PHE A 155 19.29 6.30 16.25
C PHE A 155 20.71 6.19 15.68
N THR A 156 21.53 5.40 16.35
CA THR A 156 22.81 4.89 15.82
C THR A 156 22.72 3.39 15.57
N ASP A 157 23.70 2.82 14.87
CA ASP A 157 23.74 1.37 14.59
C ASP A 157 23.67 0.49 15.86
N ASP A 158 24.16 0.99 17.00
CA ASP A 158 24.13 0.29 18.30
C ASP A 158 22.82 0.46 19.07
N THR A 159 21.92 1.34 18.60
CA THR A 159 20.65 1.60 19.28
C THR A 159 19.69 0.42 19.06
N PRO A 160 19.02 -0.11 20.11
CA PRO A 160 18.02 -1.15 19.92
C PRO A 160 16.99 -0.76 18.87
N PHE A 161 16.66 -1.69 17.98
CA PHE A 161 15.72 -1.51 16.88
C PHE A 161 16.09 -0.48 15.80
N ALA A 162 17.34 0.03 15.77
CA ALA A 162 17.80 0.97 14.74
C ALA A 162 17.56 0.47 13.31
N GLY A 163 17.79 -0.81 13.05
CA GLY A 163 17.52 -1.43 11.74
C GLY A 163 16.08 -1.20 11.26
N TYR A 164 15.08 -1.44 12.11
CA TYR A 164 13.67 -1.23 11.76
C TYR A 164 13.32 0.24 11.50
N ILE A 165 13.96 1.18 12.23
CA ILE A 165 13.78 2.63 12.02
C ILE A 165 14.42 3.07 10.70
N PHE A 166 15.63 2.60 10.40
CA PHE A 166 16.26 2.83 9.11
C PHE A 166 15.48 2.18 7.97
N GLY A 167 14.81 1.05 8.19
CA GLY A 167 13.87 0.47 7.22
C GLY A 167 12.70 1.39 6.91
N CYS A 168 12.06 1.97 7.93
CA CYS A 168 11.02 2.99 7.75
C CYS A 168 11.55 4.21 6.99
N ARG A 169 12.75 4.68 7.33
CA ARG A 169 13.40 5.81 6.65
C ARG A 169 13.67 5.50 5.19
N ALA A 170 14.22 4.33 4.89
CA ALA A 170 14.49 3.86 3.52
C ALA A 170 13.22 3.90 2.67
N PHE A 171 12.11 3.38 3.22
CA PHE A 171 10.82 3.41 2.53
C PHE A 171 10.31 4.83 2.29
N ALA A 172 10.41 5.72 3.29
CA ALA A 172 9.96 7.10 3.12
C ALA A 172 10.80 7.89 2.12
N LEU A 173 12.12 7.63 2.08
CA LEU A 173 13.01 8.19 1.07
C LEU A 173 12.61 7.71 -0.34
N GLU A 174 12.33 6.42 -0.49
CA GLU A 174 11.94 5.83 -1.78
C GLU A 174 10.62 6.41 -2.29
N GLU A 175 9.57 6.46 -1.46
CA GLU A 175 8.29 7.02 -1.88
C GLU A 175 8.38 8.53 -2.22
N ASN A 176 9.41 9.23 -1.73
CA ASN A 176 9.71 10.62 -2.09
C ASN A 176 10.76 10.76 -3.22
N GLY A 177 11.12 9.67 -3.90
CA GLY A 177 12.02 9.68 -5.06
C GLY A 177 13.52 9.80 -4.73
N ARG A 178 13.92 9.72 -3.46
CA ARG A 178 15.34 9.75 -3.02
C ARG A 178 15.97 8.35 -3.11
N TYR A 179 15.92 7.75 -4.28
CA TYR A 179 16.21 6.32 -4.50
C TYR A 179 17.60 5.85 -4.06
N ARG A 180 18.67 6.60 -4.38
CA ARG A 180 20.05 6.19 -4.03
C ARG A 180 20.25 6.10 -2.51
N GLU A 181 19.72 7.10 -1.81
CA GLU A 181 19.80 7.16 -0.35
C GLU A 181 18.89 6.12 0.30
N ALA A 182 17.70 5.91 -0.26
CA ALA A 182 16.78 4.86 0.16
C ALA A 182 17.42 3.47 0.08
N GLU A 183 18.08 3.15 -1.04
CA GLU A 183 18.75 1.85 -1.21
C GLU A 183 19.88 1.66 -0.21
N THR A 184 20.73 2.68 -0.02
CA THR A 184 21.82 2.63 0.95
C THR A 184 21.29 2.40 2.37
N THR A 185 20.30 3.20 2.77
CA THR A 185 19.67 3.12 4.09
C THR A 185 18.95 1.78 4.30
N GLY A 186 18.24 1.28 3.27
CA GLY A 186 17.49 0.02 3.37
C GLY A 186 18.40 -1.22 3.44
N ARG A 187 19.53 -1.22 2.73
CA ARG A 187 20.52 -2.30 2.85
C ARG A 187 21.19 -2.30 4.22
N GLN A 188 21.50 -1.12 4.77
CA GLN A 188 21.99 -0.97 6.14
C GLN A 188 20.95 -1.48 7.15
N ALA A 189 19.68 -1.11 6.99
CA ALA A 189 18.57 -1.55 7.84
C ALA A 189 18.49 -3.09 7.93
N VAL A 190 18.50 -3.78 6.78
CA VAL A 190 18.46 -5.25 6.71
C VAL A 190 19.72 -5.89 7.30
N ALA A 191 20.89 -5.25 7.15
CA ALA A 191 22.12 -5.74 7.77
C ALA A 191 22.08 -5.67 9.31
N LEU A 192 21.52 -4.59 9.87
CA LEU A 192 21.36 -4.40 11.32
C LEU A 192 20.24 -5.26 11.89
N ALA A 193 19.14 -5.41 11.16
CA ALA A 193 17.98 -6.21 11.55
C ALA A 193 17.57 -7.13 10.39
N PRO A 194 18.13 -8.37 10.33
CA PRO A 194 17.81 -9.31 9.24
C PRO A 194 16.33 -9.71 9.13
N ARG A 195 15.53 -9.45 10.18
CA ARG A 195 14.07 -9.67 10.22
C ARG A 195 13.26 -8.42 9.81
N ASP A 196 13.92 -7.33 9.45
CA ASP A 196 13.26 -6.12 8.95
C ASP A 196 12.76 -6.32 7.52
N ALA A 197 11.55 -6.87 7.43
CA ALA A 197 10.84 -7.03 6.18
C ALA A 197 10.53 -5.67 5.51
N TRP A 198 10.40 -4.59 6.28
CA TRP A 198 10.06 -3.27 5.74
C TRP A 198 11.24 -2.63 5.01
N GLY A 199 12.46 -2.72 5.57
CA GLY A 199 13.70 -2.35 4.89
C GLY A 199 13.99 -3.20 3.66
N LEU A 200 13.76 -4.52 3.73
CA LEU A 200 13.87 -5.43 2.58
C LEU A 200 12.94 -4.98 1.44
N HIS A 201 11.68 -4.70 1.79
CA HIS A 201 10.65 -4.17 0.91
C HIS A 201 11.01 -2.81 0.30
N ALA A 202 11.54 -1.88 1.09
CA ALA A 202 11.96 -0.56 0.60
C ALA A 202 13.03 -0.65 -0.50
N VAL A 203 14.02 -1.54 -0.35
CA VAL A 203 15.04 -1.77 -1.38
C VAL A 203 14.43 -2.39 -2.64
N ALA A 204 13.49 -3.32 -2.51
CA ALA A 204 12.77 -3.87 -3.67
C ALA A 204 12.02 -2.77 -4.43
N HIS A 205 11.34 -1.90 -3.70
CA HIS A 205 10.71 -0.70 -4.24
C HIS A 205 11.69 0.18 -5.05
N VAL A 206 12.87 0.49 -4.51
CA VAL A 206 13.92 1.23 -5.25
C VAL A 206 14.33 0.53 -6.53
N LEU A 207 14.50 -0.80 -6.49
CA LEU A 207 14.91 -1.60 -7.64
C LEU A 207 13.80 -1.63 -8.72
N GLU A 208 12.54 -1.70 -8.32
CA GLU A 208 11.38 -1.59 -9.22
C GLU A 208 11.33 -0.22 -9.90
N MET A 209 11.40 0.85 -9.11
CA MET A 209 11.29 2.21 -9.61
C MET A 209 12.44 2.61 -10.54
N ASN A 210 13.61 1.98 -10.41
CA ASN A 210 14.75 2.20 -11.31
C ASN A 210 14.84 1.23 -12.49
N GLY A 211 13.93 0.25 -12.62
CA GLY A 211 13.94 -0.73 -13.70
C GLY A 211 15.01 -1.84 -13.56
N ARG A 212 15.45 -2.13 -12.33
CA ARG A 212 16.46 -3.16 -12.00
C ARG A 212 15.82 -4.50 -11.64
N ALA A 213 14.99 -5.04 -12.53
CA ALA A 213 14.13 -6.18 -12.22
C ALA A 213 14.88 -7.48 -11.85
N GLU A 214 15.99 -7.80 -12.53
CA GLU A 214 16.78 -9.00 -12.19
C GLU A 214 17.37 -8.91 -10.79
N GLU A 215 17.92 -7.75 -10.44
CA GLU A 215 18.49 -7.51 -9.12
C GLU A 215 17.41 -7.51 -8.04
N GLY A 216 16.26 -6.87 -8.29
CA GLY A 216 15.13 -6.89 -7.37
C GLY A 216 14.60 -8.28 -7.09
N TYR A 217 14.48 -9.09 -8.15
CA TYR A 217 14.10 -10.49 -8.04
C TYR A 217 15.10 -11.31 -7.21
N ALA A 218 16.40 -11.08 -7.41
CA ALA A 218 17.45 -11.75 -6.65
C ALA A 218 17.51 -11.27 -5.18
N TRP A 219 17.36 -9.96 -4.95
CA TRP A 219 17.38 -9.32 -3.63
C TRP A 219 16.30 -9.88 -2.70
N LEU A 220 15.09 -10.07 -3.23
CA LEU A 220 13.99 -10.64 -2.45
C LEU A 220 14.19 -12.14 -2.13
N GLY A 221 15.18 -12.81 -2.73
CA GLY A 221 15.70 -14.11 -2.30
C GLY A 221 14.65 -15.21 -2.02
N GLY A 222 15.05 -16.24 -1.29
CA GLY A 222 14.12 -17.25 -0.77
C GLY A 222 13.22 -16.69 0.35
N ALA A 223 12.07 -17.33 0.59
CA ALA A 223 11.05 -16.87 1.53
C ALA A 223 11.49 -16.80 3.01
N ALA A 224 12.61 -17.44 3.37
CA ALA A 224 13.09 -17.57 4.75
C ALA A 224 13.27 -16.22 5.48
N HIS A 225 13.56 -15.13 4.76
CA HIS A 225 13.76 -13.80 5.36
C HIS A 225 12.47 -13.12 5.84
N TYR A 226 11.31 -13.58 5.39
CA TYR A 226 10.00 -12.97 5.69
C TYR A 226 8.90 -14.00 5.95
N GLU A 227 9.23 -15.27 6.15
CA GLU A 227 8.27 -16.32 6.54
C GLU A 227 7.67 -16.08 7.93
N HIS A 228 8.41 -15.39 8.80
CA HIS A 228 7.93 -14.95 10.11
C HIS A 228 6.88 -13.85 10.01
N CYS A 229 6.79 -13.15 8.88
CA CYS A 229 5.88 -12.02 8.72
C CYS A 229 4.44 -12.49 8.62
N ASN A 230 3.51 -11.64 9.08
CA ASN A 230 2.08 -11.74 8.83
C ASN A 230 1.79 -11.62 7.31
N ASN A 231 0.61 -11.14 6.95
CA ASN A 231 0.24 -10.94 5.54
C ASN A 231 1.22 -10.06 4.74
N PHE A 232 2.07 -9.28 5.40
CA PHE A 232 3.16 -8.58 4.73
C PHE A 232 4.14 -9.50 3.97
N GLY A 233 4.27 -10.78 4.37
CA GLY A 233 5.02 -11.77 3.60
C GLY A 233 4.42 -12.04 2.22
N TYR A 234 3.09 -12.03 2.10
CA TYR A 234 2.39 -12.15 0.80
C TYR A 234 2.66 -10.94 -0.09
N HIS A 235 2.80 -9.77 0.50
CA HIS A 235 3.16 -8.55 -0.22
C HIS A 235 4.60 -8.57 -0.75
N ILE A 236 5.54 -9.18 -0.02
CA ILE A 236 6.91 -9.35 -0.53
C ILE A 236 6.93 -10.33 -1.72
N HIS A 237 6.15 -11.41 -1.66
CA HIS A 237 5.95 -12.29 -2.82
C HIS A 237 5.29 -11.58 -4.00
N TRP A 238 4.39 -10.62 -3.74
CA TRP A 238 3.80 -9.78 -4.76
C TRP A 238 4.84 -8.92 -5.50
N HIS A 239 5.79 -8.30 -4.81
CA HIS A 239 6.91 -7.61 -5.49
C HIS A 239 7.77 -8.56 -6.33
N ARG A 240 8.03 -9.78 -5.82
CA ARG A 240 8.73 -10.80 -6.60
C ARG A 240 7.98 -11.13 -7.89
N ALA A 241 6.65 -11.19 -7.85
CA ALA A 241 5.80 -11.36 -9.01
C ALA A 241 5.83 -10.14 -9.96
N LEU A 242 5.91 -8.91 -9.45
CA LEU A 242 6.11 -7.72 -10.30
C LEU A 242 7.43 -7.77 -11.06
N PHE A 243 8.53 -8.17 -10.40
CA PHE A 243 9.80 -8.36 -11.09
C PHE A 243 9.73 -9.48 -12.13
N ALA A 244 9.12 -10.61 -11.79
CA ALA A 244 8.91 -11.71 -12.74
C ALA A 244 8.11 -11.26 -13.97
N LEU A 245 7.06 -10.43 -13.76
CA LEU A 245 6.26 -9.86 -14.84
C LEU A 245 7.07 -8.92 -15.74
N GLU A 246 7.88 -8.04 -15.15
CA GLU A 246 8.78 -7.14 -15.88
C GLU A 246 9.83 -7.91 -16.69
N LEU A 247 10.25 -9.08 -16.21
CA LEU A 247 11.14 -10.01 -16.91
C LEU A 247 10.42 -10.93 -17.92
N GLY A 248 9.10 -10.80 -18.08
CA GLY A 248 8.29 -11.62 -18.99
C GLY A 248 8.06 -13.06 -18.54
N ARG A 249 8.32 -13.40 -17.27
CA ARG A 249 8.19 -14.75 -16.70
C ARG A 249 6.74 -15.03 -16.26
N VAL A 250 5.81 -14.98 -17.21
CA VAL A 250 4.36 -15.05 -16.94
C VAL A 250 3.93 -16.28 -16.14
N ASN A 251 4.44 -17.47 -16.48
CA ASN A 251 4.11 -18.71 -15.76
C ASN A 251 4.52 -18.64 -14.28
N GLU A 252 5.62 -17.96 -13.99
CA GLU A 252 6.09 -17.77 -12.63
C GLU A 252 5.21 -16.80 -11.85
N VAL A 253 4.73 -15.73 -12.51
CA VAL A 253 3.77 -14.78 -11.93
C VAL A 253 2.48 -15.51 -11.51
N LEU A 254 1.95 -16.38 -12.38
CA LEU A 254 0.77 -17.18 -12.09
C LEU A 254 1.03 -18.17 -10.92
N ALA A 255 2.18 -18.84 -10.91
CA ALA A 255 2.55 -19.74 -9.81
C ALA A 255 2.71 -19.00 -8.47
N LEU A 256 3.29 -17.80 -8.46
CA LEU A 256 3.39 -16.95 -7.27
C LEU A 256 2.00 -16.48 -6.80
N HIS A 257 1.13 -16.10 -7.73
CA HIS A 257 -0.25 -15.73 -7.45
C HIS A 257 -0.97 -16.88 -6.72
N ASP A 258 -1.00 -18.06 -7.33
CA ASP A 258 -1.77 -19.21 -6.83
C ASP A 258 -1.16 -19.84 -5.58
N GLY A 259 0.17 -19.74 -5.42
CA GLY A 259 0.90 -20.41 -4.36
C GLY A 259 1.19 -19.54 -3.14
N ALA A 260 1.88 -18.41 -3.34
CA ALA A 260 2.45 -17.64 -2.24
C ALA A 260 1.59 -16.41 -1.89
N ILE A 261 1.02 -15.73 -2.89
CA ILE A 261 0.25 -14.49 -2.70
C ILE A 261 -1.17 -14.80 -2.24
N ARG A 262 -1.83 -15.81 -2.81
CA ARG A 262 -3.19 -16.23 -2.47
C ARG A 262 -3.24 -17.57 -1.72
N ARG A 263 -2.20 -17.93 -0.97
CA ARG A 263 -2.17 -19.21 -0.22
C ARG A 263 -3.36 -19.41 0.72
N ASP A 264 -3.62 -18.40 1.54
CA ASP A 264 -4.54 -18.50 2.69
C ASP A 264 -5.92 -17.89 2.40
N HIS A 265 -6.13 -17.31 1.21
CA HIS A 265 -7.38 -16.64 0.83
C HIS A 265 -7.94 -15.68 1.89
N THR A 266 -7.05 -14.91 2.52
CA THR A 266 -7.43 -13.92 3.54
C THR A 266 -8.32 -12.82 2.94
N ASP A 267 -9.13 -12.20 3.81
CA ASP A 267 -9.98 -11.06 3.47
C ASP A 267 -9.37 -9.71 3.86
N ASP A 268 -8.08 -9.67 4.16
CA ASP A 268 -7.35 -8.42 4.37
C ASP A 268 -7.23 -7.67 3.04
N PHE A 269 -7.55 -6.38 3.05
CA PHE A 269 -7.56 -5.56 1.83
C PHE A 269 -6.20 -5.56 1.12
N ARG A 270 -5.09 -5.69 1.86
CA ARG A 270 -3.74 -5.70 1.29
C ARG A 270 -3.52 -6.95 0.45
N ASP A 271 -4.05 -8.09 0.89
CA ASP A 271 -3.90 -9.36 0.20
C ASP A 271 -4.82 -9.45 -1.02
N VAL A 272 -6.04 -8.88 -0.90
CA VAL A 272 -6.94 -8.73 -2.05
C VAL A 272 -6.34 -7.77 -3.07
N ALA A 273 -5.73 -6.66 -2.63
CA ALA A 273 -5.02 -5.72 -3.51
C ALA A 273 -3.84 -6.37 -4.23
N ASN A 274 -3.06 -7.20 -3.53
CA ASN A 274 -1.96 -7.97 -4.13
C ASN A 274 -2.47 -8.88 -5.27
N GLY A 275 -3.50 -9.69 -4.99
CA GLY A 275 -4.10 -10.57 -6.00
C GLY A 275 -4.69 -9.80 -7.18
N ALA A 276 -5.61 -8.87 -6.89
CA ALA A 276 -6.33 -8.12 -7.92
C ALA A 276 -5.40 -7.30 -8.83
N SER A 277 -4.36 -6.69 -8.26
CA SER A 277 -3.41 -5.92 -9.05
C SER A 277 -2.55 -6.78 -9.99
N ILE A 278 -2.16 -8.00 -9.58
CA ILE A 278 -1.43 -8.94 -10.47
C ILE A 278 -2.34 -9.41 -11.61
N LEU A 279 -3.57 -9.83 -11.30
CA LEU A 279 -4.50 -10.30 -12.33
C LEU A 279 -4.82 -9.20 -13.34
N GLN A 280 -5.09 -7.97 -12.86
CA GLN A 280 -5.33 -6.83 -13.76
C GLN A 280 -4.13 -6.55 -14.66
N ARG A 281 -2.90 -6.63 -14.15
CA ARG A 281 -1.67 -6.44 -14.93
C ARG A 281 -1.48 -7.53 -15.98
N LEU A 282 -1.75 -8.78 -15.64
CA LEU A 282 -1.67 -9.92 -16.56
C LEU A 282 -2.67 -9.75 -17.72
N GLU A 283 -3.92 -9.39 -17.42
CA GLU A 283 -4.94 -9.14 -18.47
C GLU A 283 -4.56 -7.95 -19.38
N LEU A 284 -3.94 -6.90 -18.82
CA LEU A 284 -3.42 -5.79 -19.62
C LEU A 284 -2.28 -6.21 -20.56
N GLU A 285 -1.55 -7.27 -20.22
CA GLU A 285 -0.57 -7.94 -21.10
C GLU A 285 -1.22 -8.94 -22.07
N GLY A 286 -2.54 -9.13 -22.03
CA GLY A 286 -3.27 -10.09 -22.85
C GLY A 286 -3.15 -11.55 -22.37
N VAL A 287 -2.75 -11.77 -21.11
CA VAL A 287 -2.69 -13.11 -20.51
C VAL A 287 -4.08 -13.53 -20.05
N ASP A 288 -4.47 -14.76 -20.37
CA ASP A 288 -5.67 -15.39 -19.81
C ASP A 288 -5.40 -15.82 -18.37
N VAL A 289 -6.14 -15.22 -17.43
CA VAL A 289 -6.01 -15.49 -15.99
C VAL A 289 -6.95 -16.60 -15.49
N GLY A 290 -7.80 -17.16 -16.37
CA GLY A 290 -8.75 -18.21 -16.01
C GLY A 290 -9.80 -17.74 -14.99
N ASP A 291 -10.04 -18.56 -13.96
CA ASP A 291 -11.07 -18.34 -12.94
C ASP A 291 -10.57 -17.59 -11.69
N ARG A 292 -9.31 -17.16 -11.67
CA ARG A 292 -8.61 -16.56 -10.50
C ARG A 292 -9.29 -15.33 -9.92
N TRP A 293 -10.12 -14.62 -10.70
CA TRP A 293 -10.92 -13.51 -10.20
C TRP A 293 -12.03 -13.94 -9.24
N SER A 294 -12.54 -15.17 -9.35
CA SER A 294 -13.76 -15.61 -8.66
C SER A 294 -13.60 -15.53 -7.15
N GLU A 295 -12.49 -16.04 -6.61
CA GLU A 295 -12.17 -16.01 -5.18
C GLU A 295 -12.10 -14.59 -4.64
N LEU A 296 -11.33 -13.72 -5.30
CA LEU A 296 -11.19 -12.31 -4.93
C LEU A 296 -12.53 -11.56 -5.00
N ALA A 297 -13.34 -11.84 -6.02
CA ALA A 297 -14.64 -11.19 -6.20
C ALA A 297 -15.66 -11.62 -5.14
N ASP A 298 -15.63 -12.88 -4.71
CA ASP A 298 -16.48 -13.39 -3.64
C ASP A 298 -16.10 -12.75 -2.29
N ILE A 299 -14.80 -12.58 -2.02
CA ILE A 299 -14.33 -11.80 -0.87
C ILE A 299 -14.80 -10.35 -0.96
N ALA A 300 -14.51 -9.68 -2.08
CA ALA A 300 -14.83 -8.27 -2.27
C ALA A 300 -16.35 -8.00 -2.19
N SER A 301 -17.20 -8.97 -2.58
CA SER A 301 -18.66 -8.84 -2.49
C SER A 301 -19.16 -8.69 -1.04
N ARG A 302 -18.42 -9.23 -0.07
CA ARG A 302 -18.71 -9.08 1.37
C ARG A 302 -18.15 -7.78 1.97
N ARG A 303 -17.32 -7.07 1.21
CA ARG A 303 -16.57 -5.87 1.64
C ARG A 303 -17.09 -4.56 1.03
N VAL A 304 -18.17 -4.61 0.24
CA VAL A 304 -18.75 -3.46 -0.47
C VAL A 304 -19.19 -2.27 0.41
N ASN A 305 -19.32 -2.47 1.72
CA ASN A 305 -19.72 -1.43 2.67
C ASN A 305 -18.57 -1.05 3.63
N ASP A 306 -17.33 -1.46 3.37
CA ASP A 306 -16.24 -1.15 4.29
C ASP A 306 -16.01 0.37 4.38
N GLY A 307 -15.74 1.05 3.26
CA GLY A 307 -15.65 2.52 3.21
C GLY A 307 -14.58 3.13 4.13
N GLN A 308 -13.62 2.33 4.60
CA GLN A 308 -12.60 2.77 5.56
C GLN A 308 -11.32 3.27 4.89
N LEU A 309 -11.08 2.91 3.63
CA LEU A 309 -9.89 3.32 2.89
C LEU A 309 -10.15 3.24 1.38
N VAL A 310 -10.08 4.38 0.69
CA VAL A 310 -10.33 4.46 -0.77
C VAL A 310 -9.42 3.52 -1.57
N PHE A 311 -8.16 3.38 -1.16
CA PHE A 311 -7.24 2.41 -1.78
C PHE A 311 -7.77 0.97 -1.69
N ALA A 312 -8.32 0.54 -0.56
CA ALA A 312 -8.92 -0.79 -0.41
C ALA A 312 -10.14 -0.95 -1.32
N ASP A 313 -11.06 0.01 -1.28
CA ASP A 313 -12.30 -0.02 -2.06
C ASP A 313 -12.05 -0.11 -3.57
N LEU A 314 -11.04 0.59 -4.08
CA LEU A 314 -10.67 0.52 -5.49
C LEU A 314 -10.11 -0.85 -5.90
N HIS A 315 -9.41 -1.55 -5.00
CA HIS A 315 -8.93 -2.91 -5.28
C HIS A 315 -10.05 -3.96 -5.15
N TYR A 316 -10.98 -3.76 -4.21
CA TYR A 316 -12.22 -4.53 -4.19
C TYR A 316 -13.01 -4.33 -5.49
N LEU A 317 -13.08 -3.09 -6.00
CA LEU A 317 -13.72 -2.81 -7.28
C LEU A 317 -13.06 -3.54 -8.46
N LEU A 318 -11.72 -3.60 -8.52
CA LEU A 318 -11.02 -4.41 -9.52
C LEU A 318 -11.44 -5.89 -9.43
N ALA A 319 -11.44 -6.46 -8.23
CA ALA A 319 -11.86 -7.84 -8.02
C ALA A 319 -13.31 -8.09 -8.45
N LEU A 320 -14.25 -7.20 -8.08
CA LEU A 320 -15.66 -7.29 -8.45
C LEU A 320 -15.87 -7.20 -9.96
N LEU A 321 -15.17 -6.30 -10.64
CA LEU A 321 -15.26 -6.15 -12.10
C LEU A 321 -14.67 -7.37 -12.81
N GLY A 322 -13.48 -7.84 -12.40
CA GLY A 322 -12.84 -9.03 -12.96
C GLY A 322 -13.68 -10.30 -12.76
N GLY A 323 -14.28 -10.47 -11.58
CA GLY A 323 -15.19 -11.58 -11.27
C GLY A 323 -16.65 -11.35 -11.71
N LYS A 324 -16.91 -10.29 -12.48
CA LYS A 324 -18.24 -9.97 -13.06
C LYS A 324 -19.38 -9.86 -12.03
N ARG A 325 -19.08 -9.43 -10.80
CA ARG A 325 -20.06 -9.13 -9.74
C ARG A 325 -20.57 -7.69 -9.89
N LEU A 326 -21.20 -7.39 -11.02
CA LEU A 326 -21.52 -6.02 -11.43
C LEU A 326 -22.45 -5.28 -10.47
N ASP A 327 -23.41 -5.97 -9.86
CA ASP A 327 -24.31 -5.35 -8.87
C ASP A 327 -23.53 -4.86 -7.64
N CYS A 328 -22.60 -5.69 -7.14
CA CYS A 328 -21.70 -5.33 -6.05
C CYS A 328 -20.76 -4.18 -6.44
N ALA A 329 -20.20 -4.20 -7.66
CA ALA A 329 -19.34 -3.12 -8.17
C ALA A 329 -20.10 -1.78 -8.24
N ASN A 330 -21.31 -1.79 -8.80
CA ASN A 330 -22.17 -0.61 -8.89
C ASN A 330 -22.55 -0.08 -7.50
N LYS A 331 -22.85 -0.99 -6.54
CA LYS A 331 -23.12 -0.61 -5.16
C LYS A 331 -21.92 0.07 -4.50
N LEU A 332 -20.72 -0.50 -4.63
CA LEU A 332 -19.50 0.08 -4.07
C LEU A 332 -19.24 1.48 -4.64
N VAL A 333 -19.36 1.66 -5.96
CA VAL A 333 -19.20 2.97 -6.61
C VAL A 333 -20.26 3.96 -6.14
N ALA A 334 -21.51 3.54 -6.01
CA ALA A 334 -22.59 4.40 -5.51
C ALA A 334 -22.34 4.85 -4.06
N THR A 335 -21.89 3.95 -3.18
CA THR A 335 -21.50 4.29 -1.81
C THR A 335 -20.34 5.30 -1.80
N MET A 336 -19.29 5.05 -2.57
CA MET A 336 -18.14 5.96 -2.65
C MET A 336 -18.52 7.34 -3.18
N LEU A 337 -19.45 7.42 -4.15
CA LEU A 337 -19.99 8.68 -4.66
C LEU A 337 -20.82 9.43 -3.62
N ALA A 338 -21.63 8.72 -2.83
CA ALA A 338 -22.39 9.33 -1.74
C ALA A 338 -21.46 9.86 -0.64
N ASP A 339 -20.43 9.09 -0.27
CA ASP A 339 -19.43 9.49 0.72
C ASP A 339 -18.67 10.73 0.25
N ALA A 340 -18.25 10.77 -1.02
CA ALA A 340 -17.61 11.91 -1.65
C ALA A 340 -18.42 13.21 -1.55
N GLN A 341 -19.75 13.12 -1.66
CA GLN A 341 -20.64 14.28 -1.54
C GLN A 341 -20.80 14.77 -0.09
N SER A 342 -20.55 13.92 0.91
CA SER A 342 -20.73 14.29 2.32
C SER A 342 -19.66 15.26 2.82
N GLY A 343 -18.40 15.12 2.34
CA GLY A 343 -17.24 15.88 2.82
C GLY A 343 -16.94 15.74 4.32
N SER A 344 -17.61 14.81 5.01
CA SER A 344 -17.73 14.75 6.47
C SER A 344 -16.46 14.29 7.20
N CYS A 345 -15.56 13.57 6.54
CA CYS A 345 -14.34 13.04 7.12
C CYS A 345 -13.15 13.10 6.14
N TYR A 346 -11.99 12.59 6.58
CA TYR A 346 -10.80 12.50 5.73
C TYR A 346 -11.07 11.67 4.47
N ASN A 347 -11.65 10.47 4.63
CA ASN A 347 -11.89 9.54 3.53
C ASN A 347 -12.90 10.08 2.50
N SER A 348 -13.94 10.81 2.92
CA SER A 348 -14.87 11.44 1.97
C SER A 348 -14.18 12.46 1.07
N ARG A 349 -13.21 13.22 1.60
CA ARG A 349 -12.43 14.17 0.79
C ARG A 349 -11.52 13.45 -0.21
N VAL A 350 -10.90 12.35 0.21
CA VAL A 350 -10.11 11.49 -0.69
C VAL A 350 -11.00 10.88 -1.79
N ALA A 351 -12.20 10.40 -1.43
CA ALA A 351 -13.18 9.87 -2.38
C ALA A 351 -13.60 10.95 -3.40
N GLU A 352 -13.89 12.17 -2.95
CA GLU A 352 -14.24 13.29 -3.82
C GLU A 352 -13.10 13.69 -4.77
N GLN A 353 -11.90 13.85 -4.24
CA GLN A 353 -10.76 14.41 -4.98
C GLN A 353 -10.19 13.42 -6.02
N THR A 354 -10.26 12.12 -5.76
CA THR A 354 -9.63 11.11 -6.62
C THR A 354 -10.40 9.78 -6.69
N GLY A 355 -10.88 9.25 -5.56
CA GLY A 355 -11.43 7.90 -5.48
C GLY A 355 -12.61 7.65 -6.42
N ALA A 356 -13.63 8.50 -6.34
CA ALA A 356 -14.84 8.39 -7.15
C ALA A 356 -14.57 8.49 -8.66
N HIS A 357 -13.60 9.33 -9.05
CA HIS A 357 -13.18 9.44 -10.44
C HIS A 357 -12.50 8.16 -10.92
N ILE A 358 -11.63 7.56 -10.12
CA ILE A 358 -10.97 6.30 -10.50
C ILE A 358 -11.98 5.17 -10.52
N ALA A 359 -12.87 5.08 -9.52
CA ALA A 359 -13.92 4.07 -9.47
C ALA A 359 -14.81 4.09 -10.73
N GLN A 360 -15.32 5.28 -11.10
CA GLN A 360 -16.12 5.42 -12.32
C GLN A 360 -15.31 5.07 -13.58
N GLY A 361 -14.04 5.46 -13.62
CA GLY A 361 -13.14 5.14 -14.71
C GLY A 361 -12.89 3.65 -14.89
N LEU A 362 -12.77 2.90 -13.80
CA LEU A 362 -12.61 1.44 -13.82
C LEU A 362 -13.88 0.74 -14.31
N VAL A 363 -15.06 1.17 -13.86
CA VAL A 363 -16.35 0.67 -14.36
C VAL A 363 -16.51 0.92 -15.86
N ASP A 364 -16.16 2.13 -16.33
CA ASP A 364 -16.20 2.47 -17.74
C ASP A 364 -15.20 1.64 -18.56
N PHE A 365 -14.01 1.39 -18.02
CA PHE A 365 -12.99 0.58 -18.68
C PHE A 365 -13.46 -0.87 -18.85
N ALA A 366 -13.97 -1.48 -17.77
CA ALA A 366 -14.51 -2.85 -17.78
C ALA A 366 -15.68 -3.01 -18.75
N ALA A 367 -16.49 -1.96 -18.94
CA ALA A 367 -17.60 -1.95 -19.88
C ALA A 367 -17.21 -1.55 -21.33
N GLY A 368 -15.92 -1.40 -21.64
CA GLY A 368 -15.43 -1.03 -22.97
C GLY A 368 -15.67 0.44 -23.37
N ARG A 369 -16.09 1.30 -22.44
CA ARG A 369 -16.33 2.73 -22.67
C ARG A 369 -15.03 3.53 -22.53
N TYR A 370 -14.02 3.21 -23.34
CA TYR A 370 -12.64 3.67 -23.14
C TYR A 370 -12.46 5.18 -23.11
N GLN A 371 -13.19 5.95 -23.93
CA GLN A 371 -13.10 7.42 -23.92
C GLN A 371 -13.62 8.01 -22.59
N SER A 372 -14.68 7.42 -22.02
CA SER A 372 -15.19 7.84 -20.71
C SER A 372 -14.25 7.41 -19.59
N ALA A 373 -13.74 6.18 -19.67
CA ALA A 373 -12.74 5.66 -18.75
C ALA A 373 -11.51 6.55 -18.68
N ALA A 374 -10.92 6.90 -19.83
CA ALA A 374 -9.75 7.77 -19.92
C ALA A 374 -10.01 9.15 -19.29
N ARG A 375 -11.18 9.75 -19.53
CA ARG A 375 -11.55 11.04 -18.93
C ARG A 375 -11.59 10.98 -17.41
N HIS A 376 -12.26 9.98 -16.86
CA HIS A 376 -12.41 9.80 -15.41
C HIS A 376 -11.08 9.42 -14.73
N LEU A 377 -10.36 8.45 -15.29
CA LEU A 377 -9.07 8.01 -14.76
C LEU A 377 -8.00 9.11 -14.80
N MET A 378 -8.00 9.97 -15.83
CA MET A 378 -7.12 11.15 -15.88
C MET A 378 -7.53 12.23 -14.88
N ARG A 379 -8.83 12.40 -14.60
CA ARG A 379 -9.30 13.38 -13.62
C ARG A 379 -8.86 13.02 -12.19
N GLY A 380 -8.90 11.75 -11.83
CA GLY A 380 -8.42 11.28 -10.53
C GLY A 380 -6.90 11.15 -10.42
N ARG A 381 -6.14 11.36 -11.51
CA ARG A 381 -4.74 10.94 -11.62
C ARG A 381 -3.78 11.65 -10.68
N ASP A 382 -3.78 12.97 -10.69
CA ASP A 382 -2.71 13.74 -10.06
C ASP A 382 -2.77 13.69 -8.53
N LEU A 383 -3.95 13.39 -7.98
CA LEU A 383 -4.19 13.19 -6.55
C LEU A 383 -4.27 11.71 -6.15
N ARG A 384 -3.91 10.75 -7.02
CA ARG A 384 -3.91 9.32 -6.67
C ARG A 384 -3.16 8.99 -5.37
N GLN A 385 -2.14 9.78 -5.05
CA GLN A 385 -1.31 9.61 -3.87
C GLN A 385 -2.10 9.61 -2.56
N ILE A 386 -3.09 10.50 -2.41
CA ILE A 386 -3.80 10.70 -1.14
C ILE A 386 -4.76 9.55 -0.80
N MET A 387 -4.87 8.54 -1.66
CA MET A 387 -5.65 7.33 -1.39
C MET A 387 -4.94 6.34 -0.47
N GLY A 388 -3.62 6.51 -0.28
CA GLY A 388 -2.77 5.52 0.36
C GLY A 388 -2.17 4.50 -0.62
N GLY A 389 -1.54 3.48 -0.06
CA GLY A 389 -0.72 2.50 -0.78
C GLY A 389 0.65 3.05 -1.16
N SER A 390 1.44 2.27 -1.90
CA SER A 390 2.74 2.68 -2.44
C SER A 390 2.65 3.04 -3.93
N HIS A 391 3.72 3.62 -4.50
CA HIS A 391 3.76 3.95 -5.94
C HIS A 391 3.55 2.70 -6.80
N ALA A 392 4.21 1.60 -6.43
CA ALA A 392 4.09 0.30 -7.10
C ALA A 392 2.64 -0.23 -7.05
N GLN A 393 1.96 -0.10 -5.90
CA GLN A 393 0.59 -0.58 -5.73
C GLN A 393 -0.40 0.22 -6.58
N ARG A 394 -0.32 1.56 -6.53
CA ARG A 394 -1.21 2.44 -7.31
C ARG A 394 -0.96 2.39 -8.81
N ASP A 395 0.20 1.91 -9.25
CA ASP A 395 0.59 1.87 -10.65
C ASP A 395 -0.36 1.03 -11.52
N VAL A 396 -1.14 0.11 -10.94
CA VAL A 396 -2.18 -0.62 -11.70
C VAL A 396 -3.21 0.34 -12.29
N PHE A 397 -3.61 1.37 -11.54
CA PHE A 397 -4.55 2.39 -12.02
C PHE A 397 -3.92 3.26 -13.11
N GLU A 398 -2.62 3.55 -13.04
CA GLU A 398 -1.87 4.24 -14.10
C GLU A 398 -1.84 3.40 -15.38
N GLN A 399 -1.60 2.09 -15.28
CA GLN A 399 -1.59 1.19 -16.43
C GLN A 399 -2.99 1.05 -17.07
N VAL A 400 -4.05 0.95 -16.27
CA VAL A 400 -5.43 0.99 -16.80
C VAL A 400 -5.74 2.34 -17.45
N THR A 401 -5.26 3.45 -16.88
CA THR A 401 -5.39 4.80 -17.48
C THR A 401 -4.74 4.86 -18.86
N LEU A 402 -3.50 4.36 -18.96
CA LEU A 402 -2.74 4.33 -20.21
C LEU A 402 -3.41 3.44 -21.26
N GLU A 403 -3.89 2.27 -20.87
CA GLU A 403 -4.62 1.38 -21.78
C GLU A 403 -5.96 2.00 -22.22
N ALA A 404 -6.67 2.72 -21.33
CA ALA A 404 -7.87 3.45 -21.68
C ALA A 404 -7.60 4.53 -22.75
N LEU A 405 -6.52 5.31 -22.60
CA LEU A 405 -6.11 6.31 -23.60
C LEU A 405 -5.78 5.68 -24.95
N LEU A 406 -5.03 4.57 -24.95
CA LEU A 406 -4.67 3.85 -26.16
C LEU A 406 -5.93 3.33 -26.88
N ARG A 407 -6.85 2.69 -26.14
CA ARG A 407 -8.09 2.13 -26.71
C ARG A 407 -9.12 3.18 -27.08
N SER A 408 -9.07 4.38 -26.50
CA SER A 408 -9.92 5.51 -26.89
C SER A 408 -9.36 6.29 -28.08
N GLY A 409 -8.15 5.97 -28.56
CA GLY A 409 -7.49 6.70 -29.64
C GLY A 409 -6.80 8.01 -29.23
N ASP A 410 -6.67 8.31 -27.92
CA ASP A 410 -5.90 9.46 -27.44
C ASP A 410 -4.40 9.11 -27.39
N LEU A 411 -3.85 8.82 -28.57
CA LEU A 411 -2.53 8.22 -28.73
C LEU A 411 -1.41 9.19 -28.35
N ASP A 412 -1.57 10.49 -28.62
CA ASP A 412 -0.56 11.51 -28.33
C ASP A 412 -0.37 11.68 -26.81
N ARG A 413 -1.47 11.69 -26.06
CA ARG A 413 -1.41 11.76 -24.60
C ARG A 413 -0.84 10.48 -24.01
N ALA A 414 -1.26 9.32 -24.52
CA ALA A 414 -0.68 8.03 -24.11
C ALA A 414 0.83 7.99 -24.36
N GLU A 415 1.29 8.37 -25.56
CA GLU A 415 2.69 8.39 -25.93
C GLU A 415 3.51 9.31 -25.02
N LYS A 416 3.01 10.51 -24.72
CA LYS A 416 3.68 11.45 -23.80
C LYS A 416 3.91 10.84 -22.42
N ILE A 417 2.88 10.20 -21.85
CA ILE A 417 2.97 9.58 -20.52
C ILE A 417 3.89 8.36 -20.56
N LEU A 418 3.79 7.50 -21.58
CA LEU A 418 4.64 6.32 -21.74
C LEU A 418 6.13 6.69 -21.90
N LYS A 419 6.44 7.75 -22.67
CA LYS A 419 7.81 8.26 -22.79
C LYS A 419 8.33 8.79 -21.45
N ALA A 420 7.53 9.58 -20.74
CA ALA A 420 7.92 10.08 -19.41
C ALA A 420 8.19 8.93 -18.42
N ARG A 421 7.37 7.89 -18.46
CA ARG A 421 7.55 6.66 -17.66
C ARG A 421 8.87 5.96 -17.99
N LEU A 422 9.19 5.79 -19.27
CA LEU A 422 10.44 5.14 -19.70
C LEU A 422 11.67 6.00 -19.39
N SER A 423 11.56 7.33 -19.43
CA SER A 423 12.64 8.22 -19.00
C SER A 423 12.88 8.14 -17.48
N ALA A 424 11.82 7.95 -16.69
CA ALA A 424 11.91 7.82 -15.24
C ALA A 424 12.40 6.44 -14.79
N ARG A 425 12.14 5.38 -15.58
CA ARG A 425 12.54 3.99 -15.27
C ARG A 425 13.37 3.44 -16.42
N SER A 426 14.67 3.23 -16.19
CA SER A 426 15.63 2.82 -17.24
C SER A 426 15.19 1.59 -18.05
N ARG A 427 14.41 0.70 -17.44
CA ARG A 427 13.68 -0.38 -18.11
C ARG A 427 12.23 -0.38 -17.63
N ASN A 428 11.30 -0.48 -18.58
CA ASN A 428 9.89 -0.66 -18.28
C ASN A 428 9.18 -1.39 -19.43
N ARG A 429 8.95 -2.69 -19.27
CA ARG A 429 8.37 -3.61 -20.27
C ARG A 429 7.00 -3.13 -20.71
N PHE A 430 6.17 -2.68 -19.76
CA PHE A 430 4.86 -2.10 -20.06
C PHE A 430 5.01 -0.92 -21.02
N ALA A 431 5.80 0.11 -20.66
CA ALA A 431 5.98 1.29 -21.49
C ALA A 431 6.55 0.95 -22.88
N SER A 432 7.62 0.15 -22.93
CA SER A 432 8.31 -0.24 -24.15
C SER A 432 7.39 -1.02 -25.10
N SER A 433 6.62 -1.99 -24.58
CA SER A 433 5.67 -2.77 -25.38
C SER A 433 4.61 -1.86 -26.02
N ARG A 434 4.04 -0.92 -25.25
CA ARG A 434 2.97 -0.05 -25.76
C ARG A 434 3.48 0.97 -26.78
N LEU A 435 4.65 1.54 -26.54
CA LEU A 435 5.32 2.42 -27.51
C LEU A 435 5.65 1.68 -28.82
N GLY A 436 6.11 0.43 -28.73
CA GLY A 436 6.33 -0.41 -29.91
C GLY A 436 5.05 -0.63 -30.73
N ARG A 437 3.91 -0.94 -30.08
CA ARG A 437 2.61 -1.06 -30.77
C ARG A 437 2.22 0.24 -31.49
N LEU A 438 2.41 1.39 -30.86
CA LEU A 438 2.11 2.70 -31.45
C LEU A 438 2.95 2.99 -32.69
N GLN A 439 4.25 2.67 -32.64
CA GLN A 439 5.15 2.84 -33.78
C GLN A 439 4.75 1.93 -34.95
N SER A 440 4.55 0.64 -34.69
CA SER A 440 4.12 -0.32 -35.72
C SER A 440 2.81 0.09 -36.40
N ALA A 441 1.84 0.60 -35.64
CA ALA A 441 0.57 1.09 -36.20
C ALA A 441 0.76 2.33 -37.10
N ARG A 442 1.65 3.26 -36.72
CA ARG A 442 2.00 4.42 -37.54
C ARG A 442 2.71 4.02 -38.83
N ASP A 443 3.68 3.10 -38.74
CA ASP A 443 4.42 2.61 -39.90
C ASP A 443 3.50 1.89 -40.90
N GLN A 444 2.55 1.09 -40.40
CA GLN A 444 1.55 0.43 -41.24
C GLN A 444 0.64 1.45 -41.95
N SER A 445 0.15 2.46 -41.22
CA SER A 445 -0.66 3.54 -41.80
C SER A 445 0.11 4.35 -42.85
N ALA A 446 1.39 4.64 -42.59
CA ALA A 446 2.26 5.33 -43.55
C ALA A 446 2.48 4.52 -44.83
N ARG A 447 2.70 3.21 -44.71
CA ARG A 447 2.82 2.29 -45.86
C ARG A 447 1.54 2.22 -46.68
N ILE A 448 0.37 2.11 -46.02
CA ILE A 448 -0.93 2.12 -46.72
C ILE A 448 -1.15 3.46 -47.43
N GLY A 449 -0.85 4.57 -46.77
CA GLY A 449 -0.93 5.91 -47.37
C GLY A 449 -0.04 6.07 -48.60
N ALA A 450 1.20 5.57 -48.54
CA ALA A 450 2.12 5.58 -49.68
C ALA A 450 1.59 4.75 -50.86
N LEU A 451 1.09 3.53 -50.60
CA LEU A 451 0.49 2.66 -51.63
C LEU A 451 -0.75 3.29 -52.27
N LEU A 452 -1.59 3.97 -51.50
CA LEU A 452 -2.76 4.68 -52.03
C LEU A 452 -2.37 5.89 -52.90
N MET A 453 -1.28 6.59 -52.55
CA MET A 453 -0.75 7.69 -53.37
C MET A 453 -0.12 7.20 -54.68
N GLU A 454 0.55 6.04 -54.68
CA GLU A 454 1.07 5.40 -55.89
C GLU A 454 -0.04 4.85 -56.80
N ALA A 455 -1.20 4.49 -56.23
CA ALA A 455 -2.35 3.98 -56.97
C ALA A 455 -3.26 5.07 -57.58
N LEU A 456 -3.00 6.36 -57.32
CA LEU A 456 -3.71 7.46 -57.96
C LEU A 456 -3.21 7.61 -59.41
N PRO A 457 -4.10 7.56 -60.44
CA PRO A 457 -3.68 7.77 -61.82
C PRO A 457 -3.06 9.16 -61.95
N ALA A 458 -1.92 9.26 -62.62
CA ALA A 458 -1.33 10.55 -62.98
C ALA A 458 -2.43 11.37 -63.68
N ALA A 459 -2.78 12.52 -63.10
CA ALA A 459 -3.74 13.43 -63.69
C ALA A 459 -3.18 13.87 -65.05
N THR A 460 -3.68 13.26 -66.13
CA THR A 460 -3.44 13.70 -67.49
C THR A 460 -4.13 15.03 -67.67
N HIS A 461 -3.40 16.11 -67.44
CA HIS A 461 -3.79 17.45 -67.87
C HIS A 461 -3.75 17.48 -69.39
N HIS A 462 -4.93 17.56 -70.02
CA HIS A 462 -5.11 17.99 -71.40
C HIS A 462 -5.60 19.44 -71.42
#